data_AF-A0A318Q896-F1
#
_entry.id   AF-A0A318Q896-F1
#
_cell.length_a   1.000
_cell.length_b   1.000
_cell.length_c   1.000
_cell.angle_alpha   90.00
_cell.angle_beta   90.00
_cell.angle_gamma   90.00
#
_symmetry.space_group_name_H-M   'P 1'
#
loop_
_entity.id
_entity.type
_entity.pdbx_description
1 polymer ?
#
loop_
_entity_poly.entity_id
_entity_poly.type
_entity_poly.pdbx_seq_one_letter_code
_entity_poly.pdbx_strand_id
1 'polypeptide(L)'
;MGEISRITTGSTPPTKNESFYYGDILFITPADLGENKYVTQTERTLSSLGAECTRLIPKGSVLFSCIGTIGKIGINKEDSATNQQINSLFPNENNNSDFIYYSLILYKPSINNLASKQAVPIINKKRFQMFQFSSHLSPNRRRSRRSSRRGIVRLRERKSFWPTASSRKKPSCSNSSQAKNACRGSRGNGRKSL
;
A
#
# COMPACT_ATOMS: atom_id res chain seq x y z
N MET A 1 -13.90 -8.27 1.20
CA MET A 1 -13.02 -7.53 0.29
C MET A 1 -12.13 -8.47 -0.51
N GLY A 2 -11.65 -9.57 0.09
CA GLY A 2 -10.72 -10.50 -0.56
C GLY A 2 -11.27 -11.24 -1.80
N GLU A 3 -12.58 -11.34 -1.96
CA GLU A 3 -13.20 -11.98 -3.14
C GLU A 3 -13.07 -11.11 -4.41
N ILE A 4 -13.07 -9.79 -4.27
CA ILE A 4 -13.05 -8.83 -5.39
C ILE A 4 -11.67 -8.20 -5.62
N SER A 5 -10.73 -8.44 -4.71
CA SER A 5 -9.41 -7.80 -4.75
C SER A 5 -8.34 -8.56 -3.97
N ARG A 6 -7.09 -8.45 -4.41
CA ARG A 6 -5.93 -8.83 -3.59
C ARG A 6 -5.57 -7.68 -2.66
N ILE A 7 -5.34 -7.96 -1.38
CA ILE A 7 -5.10 -6.92 -0.37
C ILE A 7 -3.69 -7.01 0.19
N THR A 8 -2.98 -5.89 0.23
CA THR A 8 -1.65 -5.78 0.83
C THR A 8 -1.56 -4.55 1.70
N THR A 9 -0.83 -4.66 2.82
CA THR A 9 -0.56 -3.54 3.71
C THR A 9 0.70 -2.82 3.24
N GLY A 10 0.70 -1.50 3.37
CA GLY A 10 1.86 -0.66 3.06
C GLY A 10 3.09 -0.98 3.92
N SER A 11 4.19 -0.34 3.59
CA SER A 11 5.45 -0.42 4.33
C SER A 11 6.12 0.95 4.36
N THR A 12 6.76 1.26 5.47
CA THR A 12 7.39 2.57 5.67
C THR A 12 8.90 2.36 5.70
N PRO A 13 9.69 3.06 4.86
CA PRO A 13 11.14 3.02 4.98
C PRO A 13 11.59 3.63 6.33
N PRO A 14 12.82 3.37 6.78
CA PRO A 14 13.34 3.95 8.03
C PRO A 14 13.27 5.48 8.04
N THR A 15 12.44 6.04 8.93
CA THR A 15 12.18 7.50 9.00
C THR A 15 13.39 8.33 9.40
N LYS A 16 14.39 7.71 10.05
CA LYS A 16 15.62 8.40 10.46
C LYS A 16 16.60 8.65 9.32
N ASN A 17 16.42 7.98 8.18
CA ASN A 17 17.31 8.16 7.03
C ASN A 17 16.64 9.08 6.01
N GLU A 18 16.99 10.36 6.06
CA GLU A 18 16.45 11.39 5.16
C GLU A 18 16.71 11.11 3.68
N SER A 19 17.78 10.38 3.34
CA SER A 19 18.09 10.01 1.95
C SER A 19 17.03 9.12 1.29
N PHE A 20 16.11 8.53 2.06
CA PHE A 20 15.00 7.74 1.54
C PHE A 20 13.78 8.60 1.15
N TYR A 21 13.77 9.87 1.52
CA TYR A 21 12.64 10.78 1.33
C TYR A 21 12.98 11.90 0.35
N TYR A 22 11.97 12.69 0.00
CA TYR A 22 12.10 13.90 -0.83
C TYR A 22 12.56 13.65 -2.27
N GLY A 23 12.11 12.54 -2.88
CA GLY A 23 12.28 12.27 -4.31
C GLY A 23 10.98 12.42 -5.09
N ASP A 24 10.80 11.63 -6.14
CA ASP A 24 9.66 11.76 -7.08
C ASP A 24 8.54 10.73 -6.83
N ILE A 25 8.76 9.72 -5.99
CA ILE A 25 7.81 8.62 -5.81
C ILE A 25 6.84 8.97 -4.69
N LEU A 26 5.54 9.02 -4.98
CA LEU A 26 4.53 9.38 -3.98
C LEU A 26 4.55 8.41 -2.79
N PHE A 27 4.60 8.97 -1.56
CA PHE A 27 4.46 8.21 -0.32
C PHE A 27 3.14 8.55 0.36
N ILE A 28 2.13 7.72 0.11
CA ILE A 28 0.76 7.99 0.53
C ILE A 28 0.59 7.60 2.00
N THR A 29 0.13 8.55 2.80
CA THR A 29 -0.22 8.40 4.21
C THR A 29 -1.72 8.62 4.43
N PRO A 30 -2.27 8.31 5.62
CA PRO A 30 -3.67 8.61 5.90
C PRO A 30 -4.02 10.11 5.84
N ALA A 31 -3.04 11.02 5.92
CA ALA A 31 -3.30 12.44 5.76
C ALA A 31 -3.73 12.76 4.31
N ASP A 32 -3.10 12.10 3.33
CA ASP A 32 -3.31 12.32 1.89
C ASP A 32 -4.62 11.69 1.34
N LEU A 33 -5.44 11.08 2.20
CA LEU A 33 -6.65 10.36 1.81
C LEU A 33 -7.93 11.05 2.30
N GLY A 34 -9.00 10.91 1.52
CA GLY A 34 -10.37 11.23 1.92
C GLY A 34 -10.91 12.57 1.42
N GLU A 35 -10.07 13.49 0.97
CA GLU A 35 -10.52 14.74 0.34
C GLU A 35 -10.89 14.52 -1.13
N ASN A 36 -10.01 13.88 -1.87
CA ASN A 36 -10.18 13.59 -3.29
C ASN A 36 -10.28 12.08 -3.55
N LYS A 37 -11.05 11.69 -4.57
CA LYS A 37 -11.10 10.30 -5.04
C LYS A 37 -9.72 9.82 -5.52
N TYR A 38 -9.00 10.70 -6.21
CA TYR A 38 -7.71 10.37 -6.81
C TYR A 38 -6.57 11.05 -6.06
N VAL A 39 -5.55 10.26 -5.73
CA VAL A 39 -4.30 10.75 -5.13
C VAL A 39 -3.32 10.97 -6.26
N THR A 40 -3.02 12.25 -6.51
CA THR A 40 -2.04 12.73 -7.50
C THR A 40 -0.83 13.39 -6.86
N GLN A 41 -0.95 13.77 -5.59
CA GLN A 41 0.10 14.44 -4.81
C GLN A 41 0.04 13.93 -3.37
N THR A 42 1.17 13.98 -2.69
CA THR A 42 1.32 13.59 -1.28
C THR A 42 2.22 14.59 -0.57
N GLU A 43 2.02 14.78 0.73
CA GLU A 43 2.88 15.65 1.55
C GLU A 43 4.34 15.18 1.55
N ARG A 44 4.55 13.85 1.48
CA ARG A 44 5.87 13.22 1.47
C ARG A 44 6.06 12.38 0.22
N THR A 45 7.30 12.32 -0.24
CA THR A 45 7.73 11.48 -1.35
C THR A 45 8.95 10.65 -0.94
N LEU A 46 9.24 9.61 -1.71
CA LEU A 46 10.42 8.76 -1.58
C LEU A 46 11.39 9.02 -2.73
N SER A 47 12.67 8.95 -2.40
CA SER A 47 13.72 8.75 -3.38
C SER A 47 13.68 7.33 -3.95
N SER A 48 14.42 7.08 -5.03
CA SER A 48 14.56 5.73 -5.59
C SER A 48 15.09 4.72 -4.56
N LEU A 49 16.01 5.14 -3.68
CA LEU A 49 16.53 4.31 -2.58
C LEU A 49 15.44 3.96 -1.56
N GLY A 50 14.60 4.95 -1.20
CA GLY A 50 13.48 4.73 -0.30
C GLY A 50 12.45 3.76 -0.90
N ALA A 51 12.20 3.87 -2.21
CA ALA A 51 11.29 3.01 -2.94
C ALA A 51 11.75 1.54 -2.98
N GLU A 52 13.05 1.28 -3.12
CA GLU A 52 13.62 -0.07 -3.04
C GLU A 52 13.47 -0.71 -1.64
N CYS A 53 13.43 0.14 -0.60
CA CYS A 53 13.26 -0.29 0.79
C CYS A 53 11.80 -0.56 1.17
N THR A 54 10.85 -0.25 0.30
CA THR A 54 9.42 -0.42 0.55
C THR A 54 8.76 -1.25 -0.55
N ARG A 55 7.46 -1.52 -0.38
CA ARG A 55 6.63 -2.17 -1.36
C ARG A 55 5.91 -1.10 -2.19
N LEU A 56 6.27 -1.01 -3.46
CA LEU A 56 5.52 -0.23 -4.42
C LEU A 56 4.18 -0.90 -4.75
N ILE A 57 3.20 -0.07 -5.03
CA ILE A 57 1.88 -0.44 -5.53
C ILE A 57 1.68 0.17 -6.91
N PRO A 58 1.09 -0.58 -7.86
CA PRO A 58 0.79 -0.05 -9.18
C PRO A 58 -0.27 1.05 -9.11
N LYS A 59 -0.25 1.95 -10.09
CA LYS A 59 -1.32 2.88 -10.44
C LYS A 59 -2.69 2.20 -10.45
N GLY A 60 -3.71 2.91 -9.98
CA GLY A 60 -5.09 2.45 -9.97
C GLY A 60 -5.42 1.50 -8.82
N SER A 61 -4.53 1.35 -7.85
CA SER A 61 -4.82 0.61 -6.61
C SER A 61 -5.78 1.42 -5.73
N VAL A 62 -6.75 0.75 -5.10
CA VAL A 62 -7.67 1.41 -4.16
C VAL A 62 -7.07 1.37 -2.76
N LEU A 63 -7.09 2.48 -2.05
CA LEU A 63 -6.43 2.68 -0.77
C LEU A 63 -7.49 2.83 0.32
N PHE A 64 -7.29 2.16 1.45
CA PHE A 64 -8.18 2.24 2.60
C PHE A 64 -7.38 2.34 3.90
N SER A 65 -7.61 3.41 4.67
CA SER A 65 -6.99 3.61 6.00
C SER A 65 -7.64 2.70 7.05
N CYS A 66 -6.84 1.88 7.74
CA CYS A 66 -7.30 0.91 8.73
C CYS A 66 -6.87 1.21 10.18
N ILE A 67 -6.07 2.24 10.42
CA ILE A 67 -5.48 2.55 11.74
C ILE A 67 -5.65 4.05 12.03
N GLY A 68 -6.09 4.40 13.24
CA GLY A 68 -6.30 5.79 13.64
C GLY A 68 -7.55 6.35 12.97
N THR A 69 -7.40 7.25 11.99
CA THR A 69 -8.54 7.74 11.21
C THR A 69 -8.96 6.72 10.15
N ILE A 70 -9.82 5.78 10.56
CA ILE A 70 -10.29 4.68 9.73
C ILE A 70 -11.27 5.15 8.65
N GLY A 71 -11.18 4.53 7.47
CA GLY A 71 -12.18 4.71 6.42
C GLY A 71 -11.96 5.93 5.54
N LYS A 72 -10.76 6.50 5.55
CA LYS A 72 -10.29 7.35 4.46
C LYS A 72 -9.96 6.48 3.25
N ILE A 73 -10.41 6.91 2.06
CA ILE A 73 -10.37 6.12 0.82
C ILE A 73 -9.79 7.00 -0.29
N GLY A 74 -9.00 6.41 -1.18
CA GLY A 74 -8.50 7.06 -2.40
C GLY A 74 -8.05 6.04 -3.45
N ILE A 75 -7.69 6.52 -4.64
CA ILE A 75 -7.12 5.73 -5.74
C ILE A 75 -5.84 6.43 -6.21
N ASN A 76 -4.70 5.75 -6.21
CA ASN A 76 -3.46 6.34 -6.69
C ASN A 76 -3.44 6.47 -8.23
N LYS A 77 -3.01 7.63 -8.73
CA LYS A 77 -2.90 7.89 -10.18
C LYS A 77 -1.55 7.52 -10.79
N GLU A 78 -0.58 7.20 -9.95
CA GLU A 78 0.78 6.82 -10.33
C GLU A 78 1.23 5.62 -9.48
N ASP A 79 2.31 4.96 -9.87
CA ASP A 79 2.93 3.96 -9.01
C ASP A 79 3.44 4.66 -7.73
N SER A 80 3.19 4.05 -6.57
CA SER A 80 3.39 4.74 -5.29
C SER A 80 3.79 3.77 -4.19
N ALA A 81 4.21 4.31 -3.04
CA ALA A 81 4.33 3.55 -1.80
C ALA A 81 3.27 4.02 -0.79
N THR A 82 2.92 3.18 0.17
CA THR A 82 1.92 3.51 1.20
C THR A 82 2.43 3.24 2.60
N ASN A 83 1.96 4.04 3.56
CA ASN A 83 2.19 3.83 4.98
C ASN A 83 1.55 2.51 5.46
N GLN A 84 2.10 1.91 6.53
CA GLN A 84 1.59 0.70 7.18
C GLN A 84 0.14 0.82 7.71
N GLN A 85 -0.36 2.04 7.90
CA GLN A 85 -1.74 2.30 8.29
C GLN A 85 -2.76 2.06 7.15
N ILE A 86 -2.28 1.91 5.92
CA ILE A 86 -3.11 1.77 4.71
C ILE A 86 -3.05 0.33 4.19
N ASN A 87 -4.23 -0.20 3.87
CA ASN A 87 -4.37 -1.37 3.01
C ASN A 87 -4.63 -0.93 1.58
N SER A 88 -3.82 -1.45 0.66
CA SER A 88 -3.96 -1.29 -0.78
C SER A 88 -4.67 -2.51 -1.37
N LEU A 89 -5.71 -2.26 -2.16
CA LEU A 89 -6.55 -3.25 -2.82
C LEU A 89 -6.28 -3.21 -4.32
N PHE A 90 -5.85 -4.33 -4.87
CA PHE A 90 -5.64 -4.53 -6.30
C PHE A 90 -6.89 -5.21 -6.87
N PRO A 91 -7.59 -4.59 -7.82
CA PRO A 91 -8.73 -5.21 -8.48
C PRO A 91 -8.34 -6.55 -9.11
N ASN A 92 -9.22 -7.54 -9.05
CA ASN A 92 -9.07 -8.77 -9.84
C ASN A 92 -9.58 -8.54 -11.28
N GLU A 93 -9.40 -9.53 -12.16
CA GLU A 93 -9.78 -9.42 -13.59
C GLU A 93 -11.27 -9.09 -13.83
N ASN A 94 -12.14 -9.39 -12.87
CA ASN A 94 -13.59 -9.19 -12.99
C ASN A 94 -14.08 -7.87 -12.39
N ASN A 95 -13.20 -7.08 -11.77
CA ASN A 95 -13.58 -5.85 -11.08
C ASN A 95 -12.63 -4.71 -11.48
N ASN A 96 -13.11 -3.47 -11.39
CA ASN A 96 -12.27 -2.29 -11.58
C ASN A 96 -12.12 -1.49 -10.27
N SER A 97 -11.18 -0.57 -10.26
CA SER A 97 -10.86 0.26 -9.10
C SER A 97 -12.04 1.11 -8.64
N ASP A 98 -12.84 1.61 -9.58
CA ASP A 98 -14.02 2.43 -9.29
C ASP A 98 -15.09 1.64 -8.55
N PHE A 99 -15.40 0.43 -9.00
CA PHE A 99 -16.33 -0.48 -8.33
C PHE A 99 -15.90 -0.74 -6.89
N ILE A 100 -14.62 -1.05 -6.66
CA ILE A 100 -14.08 -1.29 -5.31
C ILE A 100 -14.15 -0.02 -4.47
N TYR A 101 -13.78 1.13 -5.03
CA TYR A 101 -13.82 2.43 -4.36
C TYR A 101 -15.23 2.79 -3.88
N TYR A 102 -16.22 2.74 -4.78
CA TYR A 102 -17.61 3.03 -4.42
C TYR A 102 -18.21 1.99 -3.48
N SER A 103 -17.81 0.72 -3.60
CA SER A 103 -18.18 -0.32 -2.62
C SER A 103 -17.63 0.02 -1.23
N LEU A 104 -16.37 0.45 -1.12
CA LEU A 104 -15.79 0.86 0.15
C LEU A 104 -16.47 2.08 0.73
N ILE A 105 -16.87 3.06 -0.08
CA ILE A 105 -17.67 4.21 0.38
C ILE A 105 -18.99 3.74 0.97
N LEU A 106 -19.74 2.92 0.22
CA LEU A 106 -21.06 2.44 0.63
C LEU A 106 -21.01 1.65 1.95
N TYR A 107 -20.03 0.77 2.08
CA TYR A 107 -19.91 -0.14 3.22
C TYR A 107 -18.98 0.39 4.33
N LYS A 108 -18.46 1.61 4.21
CA LYS A 108 -17.59 2.24 5.21
C LYS A 108 -18.16 2.18 6.64
N PRO A 109 -19.45 2.49 6.91
CA PRO A 109 -20.00 2.38 8.26
C PRO A 109 -19.93 0.94 8.81
N SER A 110 -20.26 -0.05 7.99
CA SER A 110 -20.19 -1.47 8.37
C SER A 110 -18.75 -1.94 8.59
N ILE A 111 -17.80 -1.46 7.77
CA ILE A 111 -16.38 -1.77 7.92
C ILE A 111 -15.82 -1.14 9.19
N ASN A 112 -16.22 0.09 9.53
CA ASN A 112 -15.79 0.77 10.75
C ASN A 112 -16.21 0.01 12.02
N ASN A 113 -17.36 -0.68 12.00
CA ASN A 113 -17.79 -1.54 13.11
C ASN A 113 -16.88 -2.76 13.36
N LEU A 114 -15.94 -3.06 12.44
CA LEU A 114 -14.95 -4.11 12.64
C LEU A 114 -13.75 -3.65 13.48
N ALA A 115 -13.62 -2.35 13.74
CA ALA A 115 -12.48 -1.78 14.45
C ALA A 115 -12.44 -2.23 15.92
N SER A 116 -11.22 -2.32 16.48
CA SER A 116 -11.01 -2.53 17.91
C SER A 116 -11.50 -1.33 18.74
N LYS A 117 -12.05 -1.60 19.93
CA LYS A 117 -12.42 -0.59 20.92
C LYS A 117 -11.20 -0.17 21.76
N GLN A 118 -10.15 0.33 21.11
CA GLN A 118 -8.94 0.84 21.76
C GLN A 118 -8.84 2.35 21.54
N ALA A 119 -7.96 3.02 22.28
CA ALA A 119 -7.73 4.46 22.14
C ALA A 119 -7.37 4.85 20.69
N VAL A 120 -6.58 4.01 20.01
CA VAL A 120 -6.35 4.09 18.56
C VAL A 120 -7.12 2.93 17.92
N PRO A 121 -8.19 3.18 17.15
CA PRO A 121 -8.95 2.11 16.55
C PRO A 121 -8.16 1.46 15.41
N ILE A 122 -8.26 0.13 15.31
CA ILE A 122 -7.53 -0.68 14.32
C ILE A 122 -8.46 -1.74 13.70
N ILE A 123 -8.46 -1.85 12.37
CA ILE A 123 -9.02 -3.00 11.65
C ILE A 123 -7.89 -3.93 11.21
N ASN A 124 -7.89 -5.15 11.73
CA ASN A 124 -6.94 -6.18 11.30
C ASN A 124 -7.16 -6.54 9.82
N LYS A 125 -6.07 -6.67 9.05
CA LYS A 125 -6.10 -7.07 7.62
C LYS A 125 -6.97 -8.31 7.37
N LYS A 126 -6.87 -9.35 8.22
CA LYS A 126 -7.66 -10.58 8.05
C LYS A 126 -9.16 -10.30 8.17
N ARG A 127 -9.58 -9.49 9.16
CA ARG A 127 -10.99 -9.09 9.34
C ARG A 127 -11.46 -8.25 8.16
N PHE A 128 -10.66 -7.29 7.71
CA PHE A 128 -10.96 -6.49 6.53
C PHE A 128 -11.10 -7.34 5.26
N GLN A 129 -10.22 -8.32 5.07
CA GLN A 129 -10.26 -9.24 3.93
C GLN A 129 -11.54 -10.09 3.93
N MET A 130 -11.90 -10.64 5.10
CA MET A 130 -13.10 -11.46 5.32
C MET A 130 -14.41 -10.69 5.23
N PHE A 131 -14.41 -9.36 5.27
CA PHE A 131 -15.64 -8.56 5.16
C PHE A 131 -16.40 -8.91 3.88
N GLN A 132 -17.60 -9.47 4.00
CA GLN A 132 -18.45 -9.79 2.86
C GLN A 132 -19.56 -8.75 2.74
N PHE A 133 -19.82 -8.32 1.50
CA PHE A 133 -20.98 -7.49 1.21
C PHE A 133 -22.23 -8.36 1.25
N SER A 134 -23.30 -7.88 1.87
CA SER A 134 -24.59 -8.54 1.73
C SER A 134 -25.06 -8.36 0.28
N SER A 135 -24.83 -9.38 -0.54
CA SER A 135 -25.15 -9.36 -1.96
C SER A 135 -26.66 -9.49 -2.14
N HIS A 136 -27.41 -8.41 -2.00
CA HIS A 136 -28.76 -8.33 -2.58
C HIS A 136 -28.73 -7.89 -4.05
N LEU A 137 -27.58 -7.42 -4.55
CA LEU A 137 -27.39 -7.10 -5.97
C LEU A 137 -26.17 -7.85 -6.51
N SER A 138 -26.42 -9.08 -6.96
CA SER A 138 -25.56 -9.71 -7.96
C SER A 138 -26.51 -10.29 -9.02
N PRO A 139 -26.54 -9.75 -10.26
CA PRO A 139 -27.34 -10.33 -11.34
C PRO A 139 -26.90 -11.74 -11.75
N ASN A 140 -25.78 -12.26 -11.21
CA ASN A 140 -25.20 -13.52 -11.71
C ASN A 140 -24.75 -14.52 -10.64
N ARG A 141 -25.32 -14.49 -9.44
CA ARG A 141 -25.22 -15.62 -8.50
C ARG A 141 -26.18 -16.71 -8.95
N ARG A 142 -25.83 -17.41 -10.04
CA ARG A 142 -26.38 -18.74 -10.31
C ARG A 142 -26.03 -19.62 -9.11
N ARG A 143 -27.03 -19.89 -8.27
CA ARG A 143 -26.97 -20.89 -7.21
C ARG A 143 -26.62 -22.25 -7.83
N SER A 144 -25.36 -22.66 -7.79
CA SER A 144 -25.03 -24.08 -7.88
C SER A 144 -25.08 -24.68 -6.46
N ARG A 145 -26.30 -24.86 -5.93
CA ARG A 145 -26.52 -25.97 -5.00
C ARG A 145 -26.46 -27.24 -5.86
N ARG A 146 -25.28 -27.83 -6.01
CA ARG A 146 -25.15 -29.23 -6.38
C ARG A 146 -24.24 -29.93 -5.38
N SER A 147 -24.84 -30.95 -4.79
CA SER A 147 -24.33 -31.90 -3.83
C SER A 147 -22.98 -32.50 -4.23
N SER A 148 -22.19 -32.83 -3.21
CA SER A 148 -21.13 -33.83 -3.17
C SER A 148 -21.05 -34.77 -4.37
N ARG A 149 -19.90 -34.79 -5.05
CA ARG A 149 -19.17 -36.01 -5.42
C ARG A 149 -17.77 -35.66 -5.92
N ARG A 150 -16.83 -36.52 -5.53
CA ARG A 150 -15.39 -36.48 -5.79
C ARG A 150 -15.08 -36.41 -7.27
N GLY A 151 -14.00 -35.71 -7.63
CA GLY A 151 -13.42 -35.71 -8.97
C GLY A 151 -12.11 -34.95 -8.97
N ILE A 152 -11.01 -35.67 -8.75
CA ILE A 152 -9.66 -35.18 -9.00
C ILE A 152 -9.54 -34.96 -10.52
N VAL A 153 -9.36 -33.71 -10.94
CA VAL A 153 -8.90 -33.38 -12.29
C VAL A 153 -7.66 -32.50 -12.15
N ARG A 154 -6.50 -33.13 -12.34
CA ARG A 154 -5.26 -32.45 -12.72
C ARG A 154 -5.45 -31.92 -14.13
N LEU A 155 -5.22 -30.62 -14.35
CA LEU A 155 -4.78 -30.12 -15.66
C LEU A 155 -4.08 -28.76 -15.53
N ARG A 156 -2.76 -28.85 -15.72
CA ARG A 156 -1.79 -27.92 -16.30
C ARG A 156 -1.82 -26.47 -15.83
N GLU A 157 -0.86 -26.20 -14.94
CA GLU A 157 -0.23 -24.90 -14.74
C GLU A 157 0.20 -24.28 -16.08
N ARG A 158 -0.42 -23.17 -16.46
CA ARG A 158 0.25 -22.15 -17.26
C ARG A 158 0.73 -21.09 -16.29
N LYS A 159 2.03 -21.09 -16.02
CA LYS A 159 2.75 -20.08 -15.26
C LYS A 159 2.51 -18.71 -15.91
N SER A 160 1.67 -17.88 -15.30
CA SER A 160 1.67 -16.45 -15.54
C SER A 160 2.94 -15.89 -14.90
N PHE A 161 3.84 -15.45 -15.78
CA PHE A 161 5.15 -14.91 -15.47
C PHE A 161 4.96 -13.53 -14.81
N TRP A 162 4.94 -13.49 -13.48
CA TRP A 162 5.25 -12.29 -12.72
C TRP A 162 6.51 -12.57 -11.92
N PRO A 163 7.51 -11.68 -11.89
CA PRO A 163 8.79 -11.98 -11.27
C PRO A 163 8.57 -12.27 -9.79
N THR A 164 8.73 -13.53 -9.41
CA THR A 164 9.04 -13.89 -8.03
C THR A 164 10.27 -13.08 -7.66
N ALA A 165 10.18 -12.30 -6.58
CA ALA A 165 11.30 -11.57 -6.02
C ALA A 165 12.53 -12.48 -6.04
N SER A 166 13.48 -12.21 -6.93
CA SER A 166 14.72 -12.96 -6.98
C SER A 166 15.34 -12.84 -5.59
N SER A 167 15.78 -13.96 -5.04
CA SER A 167 16.64 -14.02 -3.87
C SER A 167 18.01 -13.39 -4.18
N ARG A 168 18.03 -12.12 -4.59
CA ARG A 168 19.16 -11.25 -4.33
C ARG A 168 18.99 -10.85 -2.88
N LYS A 169 20.00 -11.15 -2.05
CA LYS A 169 20.11 -10.59 -0.72
C LYS A 169 19.75 -9.11 -0.84
N LYS A 170 18.61 -8.71 -0.27
CA LYS A 170 18.31 -7.28 -0.12
C LYS A 170 19.55 -6.68 0.55
N PRO A 171 20.14 -5.58 0.03
CA PRO A 171 21.18 -4.91 0.78
C PRO A 171 20.66 -4.70 2.19
N SER A 172 21.39 -5.20 3.18
CA SER A 172 21.00 -4.98 4.56
C SER A 172 21.00 -3.48 4.76
N CYS A 173 19.84 -2.92 5.13
CA CYS A 173 19.74 -1.55 5.63
C CYS A 173 20.42 -1.48 7.01
N SER A 174 21.71 -1.80 7.06
CA SER A 174 22.58 -1.65 8.22
C SER A 174 23.32 -0.33 8.05
N ASN A 175 23.12 0.56 9.03
CA ASN A 175 23.71 1.90 9.16
C ASN A 175 25.10 2.02 8.52
N SER A 176 25.21 2.79 7.43
CA SER A 176 26.51 3.25 6.95
C SER A 176 26.95 4.45 7.79
N SER A 177 27.67 4.14 8.88
CA SER A 177 28.57 5.04 9.57
C SER A 177 29.79 5.36 8.69
N GLN A 178 29.59 5.95 7.51
CA GLN A 178 30.67 6.44 6.64
C GLN A 178 30.24 7.74 5.95
N ALA A 179 30.07 8.78 6.76
CA ALA A 179 30.09 10.17 6.32
C ALA A 179 30.73 11.02 7.43
N LYS A 180 31.96 10.65 7.82
CA LYS A 180 32.85 11.49 8.63
C LYS A 180 34.25 11.35 8.06
N ASN A 181 34.53 12.09 6.98
CA ASN A 181 35.86 12.56 6.56
C ASN A 181 35.74 13.28 5.20
N ALA A 182 35.10 14.44 5.19
CA ALA A 182 35.18 15.40 4.10
C ALA A 182 34.85 16.81 4.62
N CYS A 183 35.53 17.25 5.68
CA CYS A 183 35.52 18.63 6.16
C CYS A 183 36.78 18.89 7.01
N ARG A 184 37.95 18.67 6.42
CA ARG A 184 39.23 19.23 6.90
C ARG A 184 40.10 19.49 5.68
N GLY A 185 40.15 20.74 5.22
CA GLY A 185 41.10 21.13 4.17
C GLY A 185 40.76 22.41 3.42
N SER A 186 40.83 23.55 4.10
CA SER A 186 41.24 24.82 3.47
C SER A 186 41.41 25.92 4.52
N ARG A 187 42.56 25.89 5.22
CA ARG A 187 43.11 27.11 5.84
C ARG A 187 43.60 28.01 4.70
N GLY A 188 42.80 29.01 4.34
CA GLY A 188 43.19 30.11 3.48
C GLY A 188 43.76 31.24 4.34
N ASN A 189 45.06 31.46 4.20
CA ASN A 189 45.86 32.52 4.80
C ASN A 189 45.65 33.81 3.98
N GLY A 190 45.39 34.97 4.60
CA GLY A 190 45.09 36.18 3.81
C GLY A 190 44.96 37.51 4.58
N ARG A 191 46.11 38.02 5.05
CA ARG A 191 46.56 39.43 5.13
C ARG A 191 45.71 40.56 5.76
N LYS A 192 46.41 41.29 6.65
CA LYS A 192 46.25 42.66 7.16
C LYS A 192 46.24 43.74 6.06
N SER A 193 45.44 44.79 6.28
CA SER A 193 45.59 46.24 5.91
C SER A 193 44.17 46.82 5.90
N LEU A 194 43.78 47.92 6.54
CA LEU A 194 44.41 49.12 7.11
C LEU A 194 43.62 49.53 8.36
#